data_AF-A0A7X8Z559-F1
#
_entry.id   AF-A0A7X8Z559-F1
#
_cell.length_a   1.000
_cell.length_b   1.000
_cell.length_c   1.000
_cell.angle_alpha   90.00
_cell.angle_beta   90.00
_cell.angle_gamma   90.00
#
_symmetry.space_group_name_H-M   'P 1'
#
loop_
_entity.id
_entity.type
_entity.pdbx_description
1 polymer ?
#
loop_
_entity_poly.entity_id
_entity_poly.type
_entity_poly.pdbx_seq_one_letter_code
_entity_poly.pdbx_strand_id
1 'polypeptide(L)'
;MDWKTYRRALQRFTGFFSFFQKQPVVETGEPNRDPGEPAGDDGLTAFAEQLLAEREGLTAETLKRLEETLRLEIQEKLELEKNRLLRLMEEAIKKKEEECAEKLAEYRREIEEKHKARLANLRFRLQLPDLSVEEKERIQEEIRAEEQRITEEIKAKTGEVQAELAAFTKQQQATVEEMLEKYRRRLWREGRAWLRKEAERLGRDF
;
A
#
# COMPACT_ATOMS: atom_id res chain seq x y z
N MET A 1 -3.90 6.24 -16.49
CA MET A 1 -3.08 5.02 -16.67
C MET A 1 -4.02 3.85 -16.94
N ASP A 2 -3.79 3.10 -18.02
CA ASP A 2 -4.68 2.05 -18.54
C ASP A 2 -4.47 0.70 -17.81
N TRP A 3 -5.58 0.01 -17.48
CA TRP A 3 -5.67 -1.30 -16.80
C TRP A 3 -4.82 -2.39 -17.48
N LYS A 4 -4.60 -2.25 -18.79
CA LYS A 4 -3.76 -3.16 -19.59
C LYS A 4 -2.28 -3.12 -19.20
N THR A 5 -1.78 -2.00 -18.69
CA THR A 5 -0.40 -1.87 -18.23
C THR A 5 -0.13 -2.68 -16.94
N TYR A 6 -1.16 -2.83 -16.10
CA TYR A 6 -1.09 -3.57 -14.83
C TYR A 6 -1.00 -5.09 -15.05
N ARG A 7 -1.66 -5.60 -16.10
CA ARG A 7 -1.64 -7.03 -16.47
C ARG A 7 -0.26 -7.50 -16.95
N ARG A 8 0.51 -6.63 -17.61
CA ARG A 8 1.90 -6.92 -18.02
C ARG A 8 2.88 -6.94 -16.85
N ALA A 9 2.60 -6.23 -15.75
CA ALA A 9 3.42 -6.28 -14.54
C ALA A 9 3.26 -7.62 -13.79
N LEU A 10 2.07 -8.22 -13.83
CA LEU A 10 1.77 -9.53 -13.24
C LEU A 10 2.44 -10.71 -13.98
N GLN A 11 2.78 -10.57 -15.26
CA GLN A 11 3.45 -11.62 -16.04
C GLN A 11 4.97 -11.73 -15.81
N ARG A 12 5.60 -10.79 -15.07
CA ARG A 12 7.02 -10.85 -14.71
C ARG A 12 7.33 -11.61 -13.41
N PHE A 13 6.35 -12.35 -12.87
CA PHE A 13 6.42 -13.04 -11.58
C PHE A 13 6.86 -14.52 -11.65
N THR A 14 7.67 -14.89 -12.64
CA THR A 14 8.27 -16.26 -12.73
C THR A 14 9.49 -16.45 -11.83
N GLY A 15 9.97 -15.40 -11.14
CA GLY A 15 11.17 -15.46 -10.29
C GLY A 15 10.95 -15.86 -8.82
N PHE A 16 9.73 -16.21 -8.40
CA PHE A 16 9.41 -16.44 -6.98
C PHE A 16 10.17 -17.61 -6.33
N PHE A 17 10.69 -18.57 -7.10
CA PHE A 17 11.27 -19.83 -6.59
C PHE A 17 12.77 -20.03 -6.89
N SER A 18 13.46 -19.06 -7.47
CA SER A 18 14.89 -19.25 -7.83
C SER A 18 15.81 -19.39 -6.62
N PHE A 19 15.40 -18.87 -5.46
CA PHE A 19 16.17 -18.99 -4.22
C PHE A 19 15.99 -20.36 -3.55
N PHE A 20 14.77 -20.90 -3.52
CA PHE A 20 14.46 -22.23 -2.96
C PHE A 20 15.01 -23.40 -3.81
N GLN A 21 15.58 -23.13 -4.98
CA GLN A 21 16.29 -24.12 -5.80
C GLN A 21 17.77 -24.29 -5.44
N LYS A 22 18.35 -23.41 -4.62
CA LYS A 22 19.74 -23.57 -4.16
C LYS A 22 19.77 -24.53 -2.98
N GLN A 23 19.86 -25.82 -3.29
CA GLN A 23 20.14 -26.88 -2.33
C GLN A 23 21.48 -26.60 -1.63
N PRO A 24 21.60 -26.80 -0.31
CA PRO A 24 22.90 -27.07 0.28
C PRO A 24 23.35 -28.47 -0.17
N VAL A 25 24.52 -28.54 -0.81
CA VAL A 25 25.20 -29.83 -1.06
C VAL A 25 25.58 -30.39 0.31
N VAL A 26 24.84 -31.40 0.77
CA VAL A 26 25.19 -32.15 1.97
C VAL A 26 26.23 -33.18 1.54
N GLU A 27 27.49 -32.95 1.93
CA GLU A 27 28.54 -33.95 1.85
C GLU A 27 28.18 -35.11 2.80
N THR A 28 27.77 -36.25 2.23
CA THR A 28 27.58 -37.50 2.95
C THR A 28 28.94 -38.08 3.31
N GLY A 29 29.42 -37.77 4.52
CA GLY A 29 30.47 -38.54 5.17
C GLY A 29 29.84 -39.75 5.88
N GLU A 30 29.96 -40.94 5.28
CA GLU A 30 29.61 -42.20 5.95
C GLU A 30 30.62 -42.49 7.09
N PRO A 31 30.19 -42.82 8.32
CA PRO A 31 31.07 -43.47 9.27
C PRO A 31 30.91 -44.99 9.14
N ASN A 32 32.00 -45.61 8.71
CA ASN A 32 32.25 -47.04 8.72
C ASN A 32 32.18 -47.60 10.17
N ARG A 33 31.44 -48.68 10.43
CA ARG A 33 31.54 -49.44 11.68
C ARG A 33 31.23 -50.92 11.48
N ASP A 34 32.21 -51.77 11.80
CA ASP A 34 32.15 -53.23 11.73
C ASP A 34 31.42 -53.86 12.93
N PRO A 35 30.84 -55.08 12.78
CA PRO A 35 29.80 -55.63 13.64
C PRO A 35 30.34 -56.58 14.72
N GLY A 36 29.64 -56.68 15.85
CA GLY A 36 29.78 -57.84 16.74
C GLY A 36 29.38 -57.60 18.18
N GLU A 37 28.12 -57.84 18.53
CA GLU A 37 27.67 -58.61 19.70
C GLU A 37 26.12 -58.67 19.75
N PRO A 38 25.51 -59.84 20.07
CA PRO A 38 24.06 -60.00 20.02
C PRO A 38 23.42 -59.39 21.28
N ALA A 39 22.91 -58.16 21.17
CA ALA A 39 21.92 -57.66 22.11
C ALA A 39 20.60 -58.42 21.84
N GLY A 40 19.97 -58.94 22.89
CA GLY A 40 18.65 -59.57 22.82
C GLY A 40 17.64 -58.65 22.11
N ASP A 41 16.59 -59.26 21.56
CA ASP A 41 15.56 -58.63 20.72
C ASP A 41 15.13 -57.23 21.20
N ASP A 42 15.03 -57.04 22.53
CA ASP A 42 14.65 -55.78 23.17
C ASP A 42 15.62 -54.60 22.95
N GLY A 43 16.92 -54.86 22.79
CA GLY A 43 17.97 -53.83 22.63
C GLY A 43 18.08 -53.28 21.20
N LEU A 44 17.77 -54.10 20.20
CA LEU A 44 17.69 -53.66 18.80
C LEU A 44 16.44 -52.82 18.54
N THR A 45 15.31 -53.17 19.16
CA THR A 45 14.10 -52.34 19.16
C THR A 45 14.33 -51.00 19.86
N ALA A 46 14.95 -50.98 21.04
CA ALA A 46 15.22 -49.72 21.75
C ALA A 46 16.18 -48.78 20.98
N PHE A 47 17.19 -49.34 20.30
CA PHE A 47 18.10 -48.56 19.45
C PHE A 47 17.40 -48.03 18.18
N ALA A 48 16.55 -48.84 17.55
CA ALA A 48 15.75 -48.42 16.41
C ALA A 48 14.74 -47.30 16.78
N GLU A 49 14.10 -47.41 17.94
CA GLU A 49 13.22 -46.37 18.50
C GLU A 49 13.97 -45.07 18.78
N GLN A 50 15.19 -45.16 19.33
CA GLN A 50 16.03 -44.00 19.61
C GLN A 50 16.49 -43.29 18.32
N LEU A 51 16.88 -44.05 17.30
CA LEU A 51 17.23 -43.49 15.98
C LEU A 51 16.03 -42.83 15.27
N LEU A 52 14.84 -43.41 15.40
CA LEU A 52 13.61 -42.81 14.88
C LEU A 52 13.29 -41.49 15.59
N ALA A 53 13.40 -41.45 16.92
CA ALA A 53 13.15 -40.24 17.71
C ALA A 53 14.17 -39.12 17.40
N GLU A 54 15.46 -39.45 17.24
CA GLU A 54 16.49 -38.49 16.82
C GLU A 54 16.21 -37.94 15.42
N ARG A 55 15.80 -38.80 14.48
CA ARG A 55 15.40 -38.41 13.12
C ARG A 55 14.17 -37.50 13.11
N GLU A 56 13.14 -37.83 13.87
CA GLU A 56 11.95 -36.99 14.03
C GLU A 56 12.31 -35.63 14.66
N GLY A 57 13.25 -35.62 15.60
CA GLY A 57 13.80 -34.39 16.20
C GLY A 57 14.48 -33.49 15.16
N LEU A 58 15.39 -34.04 14.36
CA LEU A 58 16.13 -33.28 13.33
C LEU A 58 15.23 -32.73 12.22
N THR A 59 14.23 -33.51 11.79
CA THR A 59 13.24 -33.06 10.80
C THR A 59 12.36 -31.94 11.37
N ALA A 60 11.94 -32.03 12.63
CA ALA A 60 11.17 -30.99 13.30
C ALA A 60 11.98 -29.69 13.49
N GLU A 61 13.25 -29.77 13.86
CA GLU A 61 14.14 -28.60 13.96
C GLU A 61 14.35 -27.93 12.61
N THR A 62 14.53 -28.73 11.55
CA THR A 62 14.70 -28.22 10.19
C THR A 62 13.45 -27.46 9.75
N LEU A 63 12.26 -28.02 9.98
CA LEU A 63 10.99 -27.35 9.67
C LEU A 63 10.81 -26.04 10.45
N LYS A 64 11.20 -25.99 11.73
CA LYS A 64 11.17 -24.75 12.54
C LYS A 64 12.05 -23.65 11.93
N ARG A 65 13.28 -23.98 11.52
CA ARG A 65 14.19 -23.02 10.87
C ARG A 65 13.62 -22.51 9.55
N LEU A 66 12.98 -23.39 8.77
CA LEU A 66 12.32 -23.00 7.51
C LEU A 66 11.10 -22.12 7.74
N GLU A 67 10.30 -22.38 8.79
CA GLU A 67 9.18 -21.52 9.19
C GLU A 67 9.64 -20.11 9.59
N GLU A 68 10.72 -20.01 10.36
CA GLU A 68 11.32 -18.73 10.76
C GLU A 68 11.86 -17.97 9.56
N THR A 69 12.56 -18.67 8.65
CA THR A 69 13.06 -18.08 7.40
C THR A 69 11.91 -17.54 6.54
N LEU A 70 10.84 -18.33 6.39
CA LEU A 70 9.65 -17.91 5.67
C LEU A 70 9.00 -16.67 6.29
N ARG A 71 8.94 -16.59 7.62
CA ARG A 71 8.40 -15.40 8.33
C ARG A 71 9.18 -14.15 7.98
N LEU A 72 10.51 -14.21 8.03
CA LEU A 72 11.39 -13.07 7.72
C LEU A 72 11.24 -12.64 6.26
N GLU A 73 11.19 -13.58 5.33
CA GLU A 73 11.01 -13.28 3.91
C GLU A 73 9.64 -12.66 3.62
N ILE A 74 8.58 -13.17 4.26
CA ILE A 74 7.24 -12.56 4.16
C ILE A 74 7.25 -11.13 4.70
N GLN A 75 7.94 -10.87 5.82
CA GLN A 75 8.06 -9.51 6.37
C GLN A 75 8.79 -8.57 5.40
N GLU A 76 9.93 -9.00 4.84
CA GLU A 76 10.68 -8.20 3.88
C GLU A 76 9.83 -7.86 2.64
N LYS A 77 9.17 -8.86 2.06
CA LYS A 77 8.28 -8.65 0.91
C LYS A 77 7.10 -7.73 1.24
N LEU A 78 6.54 -7.82 2.45
CA LEU A 78 5.46 -6.95 2.90
C LEU A 78 5.92 -5.50 3.02
N GLU A 79 7.09 -5.25 3.58
CA GLU A 79 7.64 -3.89 3.69
C GLU A 79 7.96 -3.30 2.32
N LEU A 80 8.53 -4.09 1.40
CA LEU A 80 8.77 -3.65 0.02
C LEU A 80 7.47 -3.26 -0.70
N GLU A 81 6.43 -4.10 -0.61
CA GLU A 81 5.15 -3.80 -1.25
C GLU A 81 4.43 -2.64 -0.57
N LYS A 82 4.52 -2.51 0.75
CA LYS A 82 4.01 -1.35 1.51
C LYS A 82 4.64 -0.05 1.03
N ASN A 83 5.97 -0.01 0.96
CA ASN A 83 6.69 1.17 0.48
C ASN A 83 6.30 1.53 -0.96
N ARG A 84 6.12 0.52 -1.82
CA ARG A 84 5.66 0.72 -3.19
C ARG A 84 4.24 1.30 -3.24
N LEU A 85 3.30 0.74 -2.48
CA LEU A 85 1.91 1.19 -2.44
C LEU A 85 1.78 2.59 -1.84
N LEU A 86 2.57 2.91 -0.80
CA LEU A 86 2.63 4.25 -0.22
C LEU A 86 3.11 5.29 -1.25
N ARG A 87 4.16 5.00 -2.02
CA ARG A 87 4.62 5.90 -3.10
C ARG A 87 3.55 6.13 -4.15
N LEU A 88 2.87 5.08 -4.59
CA LEU A 88 1.77 5.20 -5.56
C LEU A 88 0.60 6.02 -5.01
N MET A 89 0.28 5.85 -3.72
CA MET A 89 -0.73 6.65 -3.02
C MET A 89 -0.32 8.12 -2.97
N GLU A 90 0.93 8.43 -2.58
CA GLU A 90 1.44 9.80 -2.54
C GLU A 90 1.40 10.47 -3.91
N GLU A 91 1.82 9.77 -4.97
CA GLU A 91 1.73 10.26 -6.35
C GLU A 91 0.28 10.54 -6.78
N ALA A 92 -0.66 9.67 -6.40
CA ALA A 92 -2.07 9.83 -6.71
C ALA A 92 -2.70 11.01 -5.95
N ILE A 93 -2.37 11.16 -4.66
CA ILE A 93 -2.82 12.29 -3.83
C ILE A 93 -2.28 13.59 -4.40
N LYS A 94 -0.98 13.66 -4.73
CA LYS A 94 -0.37 14.86 -5.29
C LYS A 94 -1.02 15.30 -6.61
N LYS A 95 -1.29 14.36 -7.52
CA LYS A 95 -2.02 14.67 -8.75
C LYS A 95 -3.42 15.20 -8.46
N LYS A 96 -4.11 14.62 -7.47
CA LYS A 96 -5.42 15.10 -7.05
C LYS A 96 -5.38 16.50 -6.45
N GLU A 97 -4.34 16.82 -5.68
CA GLU A 97 -4.09 18.16 -5.16
C GLU A 97 -3.90 19.18 -6.28
N GLU A 98 -3.10 18.84 -7.30
CA GLU A 98 -2.90 19.67 -8.49
C GLU A 98 -4.22 19.90 -9.24
N GLU A 99 -5.00 18.85 -9.52
CA GLU A 99 -6.33 18.96 -10.13
C GLU A 99 -7.28 19.85 -9.30
N CYS A 100 -7.28 19.69 -7.97
CA CYS A 100 -8.09 20.49 -7.06
C CYS A 100 -7.67 21.96 -7.06
N ALA A 101 -6.37 22.25 -7.13
CA ALA A 101 -5.84 23.60 -7.21
C ALA A 101 -6.21 24.28 -8.54
N GLU A 102 -6.12 23.56 -9.65
CA GLU A 102 -6.55 24.04 -10.97
C GLU A 102 -8.05 24.37 -10.99
N LYS A 103 -8.90 23.45 -10.52
CA LYS A 103 -10.35 23.68 -10.39
C LYS A 103 -10.68 24.92 -9.57
N LEU A 104 -9.96 25.16 -8.45
CA LEU A 104 -10.18 26.34 -7.63
C LEU A 104 -9.70 27.62 -8.32
N ALA A 105 -8.59 27.57 -9.05
CA ALA A 105 -8.09 28.72 -9.80
C ALA A 105 -9.04 29.10 -10.95
N GLU A 106 -9.56 28.11 -11.67
CA GLU A 106 -10.58 28.31 -12.70
C GLU A 106 -11.85 28.93 -12.11
N TYR A 107 -12.39 28.35 -11.04
CA TYR A 107 -13.58 28.86 -10.39
C TYR A 107 -13.39 30.30 -9.88
N ARG A 108 -12.24 30.63 -9.31
CA ARG A 108 -11.93 32.01 -8.89
C ARG A 108 -11.99 32.99 -10.06
N ARG A 109 -11.38 32.63 -11.20
CA ARG A 109 -11.44 33.45 -12.42
C ARG A 109 -12.88 33.62 -12.93
N GLU A 110 -13.67 32.55 -12.92
CA GLU A 110 -15.07 32.60 -13.34
C GLU A 110 -15.90 33.52 -12.46
N ILE A 111 -15.74 33.44 -11.12
CA ILE A 111 -16.43 34.32 -10.18
C ILE A 111 -15.95 35.77 -10.35
N GLU A 112 -14.64 36.00 -10.44
CA GLU A 112 -14.11 37.35 -10.65
C GLU A 112 -14.67 37.97 -11.93
N GLU A 113 -14.66 37.26 -13.06
CA GLU A 113 -15.21 37.76 -14.33
C GLU A 113 -16.73 37.98 -14.27
N LYS A 114 -17.49 37.09 -13.61
CA LYS A 114 -18.95 37.24 -13.40
C LYS A 114 -19.28 38.54 -12.68
N HIS A 115 -18.48 38.94 -11.69
CA HIS A 115 -18.74 40.13 -10.86
C HIS A 115 -18.00 41.39 -11.32
N LYS A 116 -17.01 41.26 -12.22
CA LYS A 116 -16.15 42.34 -12.72
C LYS A 116 -16.93 43.51 -13.32
N ALA A 117 -17.86 43.23 -14.22
CA ALA A 117 -18.64 44.27 -14.89
C ALA A 117 -19.48 45.08 -13.89
N ARG A 118 -20.06 44.41 -12.90
CA ARG A 118 -20.85 45.04 -11.84
C ARG A 118 -20.00 45.88 -10.91
N LEU A 119 -18.86 45.35 -10.44
CA LEU A 119 -17.92 46.11 -9.61
C LEU A 119 -17.37 47.32 -10.35
N ALA A 120 -17.02 47.18 -11.63
CA ALA A 120 -16.57 48.30 -12.47
C ALA A 120 -17.66 49.37 -12.61
N ASN A 121 -18.91 48.98 -12.82
CA ASN A 121 -20.04 49.92 -12.89
C ASN A 121 -20.24 50.68 -11.57
N LEU A 122 -20.24 49.98 -10.43
CA LEU A 122 -20.39 50.60 -9.12
C LEU A 122 -19.23 51.56 -8.80
N ARG A 123 -17.99 51.13 -9.08
CA ARG A 123 -16.79 51.97 -8.90
C ARG A 123 -16.81 53.20 -9.81
N PHE A 124 -17.27 53.07 -11.05
CA PHE A 124 -17.45 54.19 -11.96
C PHE A 124 -18.52 55.16 -11.45
N ARG A 125 -19.68 54.66 -11.02
CA ARG A 125 -20.74 55.49 -10.45
C ARG A 125 -20.23 56.30 -9.27
N LEU A 126 -19.44 55.70 -8.38
CA LEU A 126 -18.85 56.38 -7.21
C LEU A 126 -17.95 57.58 -7.57
N GLN A 127 -17.40 57.64 -8.78
CA GLN A 127 -16.53 58.73 -9.25
C GLN A 127 -17.30 59.94 -9.83
N LEU A 128 -18.63 59.85 -9.95
CA LEU A 128 -19.42 60.96 -10.47
C LEU A 128 -19.37 62.17 -9.52
N PRO A 129 -19.09 63.39 -10.03
CA PRO A 129 -18.86 64.57 -9.20
C PRO A 129 -20.11 65.04 -8.44
N ASP A 130 -21.30 64.79 -8.98
CA ASP A 130 -22.57 65.35 -8.48
C ASP A 130 -23.34 64.42 -7.52
N LEU A 131 -22.69 63.38 -6.99
CA LEU A 131 -23.31 62.46 -6.04
C LEU A 131 -23.46 63.06 -4.64
N SER A 132 -24.66 62.90 -4.07
CA SER A 132 -24.90 63.20 -2.66
C SER A 132 -24.14 62.25 -1.73
N VAL A 133 -23.97 62.64 -0.46
CA VAL A 133 -23.30 61.81 0.56
C VAL A 133 -24.03 60.47 0.74
N GLU A 134 -25.36 60.50 0.80
CA GLU A 134 -26.20 59.30 0.95
C GLU A 134 -26.11 58.35 -0.25
N GLU A 135 -25.94 58.87 -1.47
CA GLU A 135 -25.74 58.02 -2.66
C GLU A 135 -24.34 57.41 -2.69
N LYS A 136 -23.32 58.14 -2.25
CA LYS A 136 -21.95 57.61 -2.12
C LYS A 136 -21.91 56.47 -1.10
N GLU A 137 -22.55 56.64 0.05
CA GLU A 137 -22.65 55.61 1.09
C GLU A 137 -23.34 54.35 0.56
N ARG A 138 -24.51 54.50 -0.09
CA ARG A 138 -25.22 53.37 -0.71
C ARG A 138 -24.38 52.61 -1.73
N ILE A 139 -23.68 53.32 -2.63
CA ILE A 139 -22.81 52.68 -3.63
C ILE A 139 -21.64 51.95 -2.94
N GLN A 140 -21.06 52.49 -1.87
CA GLN A 140 -20.01 51.83 -1.11
C GLN A 140 -20.52 50.56 -0.41
N GLU A 141 -21.73 50.58 0.15
CA GLU A 141 -22.36 49.39 0.72
C GLU A 141 -22.61 48.31 -0.34
N GLU A 142 -23.09 48.69 -1.53
CA GLU A 142 -23.26 47.76 -2.64
C GLU A 142 -21.94 47.12 -3.09
N ILE A 143 -20.86 47.89 -3.16
CA ILE A 143 -19.51 47.36 -3.46
C ILE A 143 -19.09 46.34 -2.40
N ARG A 144 -19.23 46.69 -1.11
CA ARG A 144 -18.87 45.79 0.00
C ARG A 144 -19.70 44.50 -0.02
N ALA A 145 -21.00 44.61 -0.26
CA ALA A 145 -21.90 43.47 -0.34
C ALA A 145 -21.51 42.53 -1.51
N GLU A 146 -21.12 43.10 -2.66
CA GLU A 146 -20.71 42.30 -3.81
C GLU A 146 -19.34 41.64 -3.60
N GLU A 147 -18.38 42.33 -2.98
CA GLU A 147 -17.07 41.76 -2.60
C GLU A 147 -17.22 40.65 -1.54
N GLN A 148 -18.15 40.81 -0.60
CA GLN A 148 -18.50 39.76 0.36
C GLN A 148 -19.08 38.53 -0.33
N ARG A 149 -20.00 38.70 -1.29
CA ARG A 149 -20.57 37.58 -2.07
C ARG A 149 -19.50 36.80 -2.82
N ILE A 150 -18.57 37.49 -3.51
CA ILE A 150 -17.43 36.84 -4.19
C ILE A 150 -16.63 36.00 -3.19
N THR A 151 -16.33 36.57 -2.03
CA THR A 151 -15.55 35.91 -0.98
C THR A 151 -16.27 34.67 -0.43
N GLU A 152 -17.58 34.76 -0.20
CA GLU A 152 -18.40 33.65 0.28
C GLU A 152 -18.52 32.53 -0.75
N GLU A 153 -18.74 32.85 -2.03
CA GLU A 153 -18.80 31.88 -3.12
C GLU A 153 -17.46 31.13 -3.26
N ILE A 154 -16.33 31.85 -3.26
CA ILE A 154 -14.99 31.24 -3.31
C ILE A 154 -14.73 30.37 -2.09
N LYS A 155 -15.14 30.83 -0.89
CA LYS A 155 -14.95 30.07 0.36
C LYS A 155 -15.77 28.79 0.37
N ALA A 156 -17.04 28.85 -0.07
CA ALA A 156 -17.90 27.68 -0.20
C ALA A 156 -17.27 26.65 -1.15
N LYS A 157 -16.81 27.09 -2.34
CA LYS A 157 -16.16 26.19 -3.29
C LYS A 157 -14.85 25.61 -2.76
N THR A 158 -14.07 26.42 -2.05
CA THR A 158 -12.84 25.96 -1.38
C THR A 158 -13.15 24.84 -0.39
N GLY A 159 -14.22 24.98 0.41
CA GLY A 159 -14.68 23.95 1.33
C GLY A 159 -15.10 22.65 0.62
N GLU A 160 -15.86 22.76 -0.47
CA GLU A 160 -16.26 21.59 -1.28
C GLU A 160 -15.05 20.82 -1.83
N VAL A 161 -14.09 21.54 -2.41
CA VAL A 161 -12.90 20.92 -3.02
C VAL A 161 -11.98 20.30 -1.96
N GLN A 162 -11.85 20.94 -0.79
CA GLN A 162 -11.12 20.35 0.35
C GLN A 162 -11.78 19.07 0.85
N ALA A 163 -13.12 19.03 0.90
CA ALA A 163 -13.85 17.82 1.27
C ALA A 163 -13.67 16.70 0.23
N GLU A 164 -13.67 17.03 -1.08
CA GLU A 164 -13.38 16.08 -2.16
C GLU A 164 -11.98 15.47 -1.98
N LEU A 165 -10.96 16.31 -1.75
CA LEU A 165 -9.59 15.86 -1.54
C LEU A 165 -9.46 14.98 -0.29
N ALA A 166 -10.06 15.37 0.83
CA ALA A 166 -10.03 14.59 2.06
C ALA A 166 -10.69 13.21 1.89
N ALA A 167 -11.84 13.15 1.21
CA ALA A 167 -12.52 11.90 0.89
C ALA A 167 -11.66 10.99 0.00
N PHE A 168 -11.02 11.57 -1.03
CA PHE A 168 -10.10 10.84 -1.90
C PHE A 168 -8.90 10.28 -1.14
N THR A 169 -8.25 11.08 -0.30
CA THR A 169 -7.11 10.63 0.53
C THR A 169 -7.50 9.48 1.44
N LYS A 170 -8.65 9.56 2.10
CA LYS A 170 -9.16 8.48 2.95
C LYS A 170 -9.44 7.20 2.14
N GLN A 171 -9.99 7.34 0.94
CA GLN A 171 -10.23 6.21 0.05
C GLN A 171 -8.91 5.55 -0.41
N GLN A 172 -7.88 6.34 -0.72
CA GLN A 172 -6.58 5.81 -1.10
C GLN A 172 -5.91 5.05 0.06
N GLN A 173 -5.96 5.58 1.27
CA GLN A 173 -5.43 4.89 2.47
C GLN A 173 -6.10 3.52 2.67
N ALA A 174 -7.45 3.48 2.63
CA ALA A 174 -8.19 2.23 2.73
C ALA A 174 -7.84 1.23 1.61
N THR A 175 -7.60 1.73 0.40
CA THR A 175 -7.19 0.91 -0.75
C THR A 175 -5.80 0.29 -0.52
N VAL A 176 -4.84 1.06 -0.01
CA VAL A 176 -3.50 0.55 0.32
C VAL A 176 -3.57 -0.54 1.39
N GLU A 177 -4.34 -0.31 2.46
CA GLU A 177 -4.54 -1.30 3.53
C GLU A 177 -5.15 -2.60 3.01
N GLU A 178 -6.20 -2.50 2.19
CA GLU A 178 -6.85 -3.67 1.60
C GLU A 178 -5.89 -4.45 0.68
N MET A 179 -5.12 -3.76 -0.16
CA MET A 179 -4.14 -4.38 -1.04
C MET A 179 -3.03 -5.09 -0.25
N LEU A 180 -2.52 -4.46 0.80
CA LEU A 180 -1.51 -5.06 1.67
C LEU A 180 -2.01 -6.30 2.39
N GLU A 181 -3.23 -6.27 2.91
CA GLU A 181 -3.81 -7.42 3.59
C GLU A 181 -4.08 -8.57 2.61
N LYS A 182 -4.55 -8.28 1.39
CA LYS A 182 -4.68 -9.29 0.32
C LYS A 182 -3.32 -9.91 -0.03
N TYR A 183 -2.28 -9.09 -0.15
CA TYR A 183 -0.93 -9.55 -0.46
C TYR A 183 -0.35 -10.41 0.68
N ARG A 184 -0.51 -9.98 1.93
CA ARG A 184 -0.16 -10.74 3.14
C ARG A 184 -0.81 -12.11 3.15
N ARG A 185 -2.13 -12.19 2.96
CA ARG A 185 -2.87 -13.45 2.93
C ARG A 185 -2.42 -14.37 1.80
N ARG A 186 -2.01 -13.81 0.67
CA ARG A 186 -1.47 -14.58 -0.46
C ARG A 186 -0.11 -15.18 -0.10
N LEU A 187 0.84 -14.36 0.37
CA LEU A 187 2.17 -14.80 0.78
C LEU A 187 2.11 -15.92 1.83
N TRP A 188 1.25 -15.77 2.83
CA TRP A 188 1.07 -16.79 3.86
C TRP A 188 0.43 -18.08 3.37
N ARG A 189 -0.51 -18.01 2.40
CA ARG A 189 -1.08 -19.22 1.79
C ARG A 189 -0.04 -19.96 0.97
N GLU A 190 0.71 -19.25 0.15
CA GLU A 190 1.77 -19.81 -0.70
C GLU A 190 2.89 -20.41 0.17
N GLY A 191 3.35 -19.67 1.18
CA GLY A 191 4.38 -20.12 2.11
C GLY A 191 3.99 -21.36 2.92
N ARG A 192 2.75 -21.42 3.43
CA ARG A 192 2.26 -22.63 4.12
C ARG A 192 2.12 -23.83 3.18
N ALA A 193 1.68 -23.61 1.94
CA ALA A 193 1.60 -24.68 0.95
C ALA A 193 3.01 -25.22 0.60
N TRP A 194 4.00 -24.33 0.52
CA TRP A 194 5.39 -24.71 0.32
C TRP A 194 5.95 -25.50 1.51
N LEU A 195 5.77 -25.02 2.75
CA LEU A 195 6.21 -25.73 3.96
C LEU A 195 5.61 -27.14 4.08
N ARG A 196 4.33 -27.32 3.71
CA ARG A 196 3.68 -28.64 3.70
C ARG A 196 4.37 -29.59 2.73
N LYS A 197 4.68 -29.13 1.51
CA LYS A 197 5.42 -29.93 0.52
C LYS A 197 6.82 -30.27 1.01
N GLU A 198 7.48 -29.33 1.67
CA GLU A 198 8.82 -29.55 2.21
C GLU A 198 8.82 -30.54 3.38
N ALA A 199 7.80 -30.49 4.25
CA ALA A 199 7.58 -31.48 5.30
C ALA A 199 7.30 -32.87 4.74
N GLU A 200 6.46 -32.98 3.70
CA GLU A 200 6.22 -34.25 2.99
C GLU A 200 7.51 -34.79 2.35
N ARG A 201 8.38 -33.91 1.82
CA ARG A 201 9.66 -34.30 1.23
C ARG A 201 10.63 -34.78 2.30
N LEU A 202 10.84 -34.03 3.37
CA LEU A 202 11.72 -34.42 4.49
C LEU A 202 11.23 -35.71 5.18
N GLY A 203 9.92 -35.98 5.16
CA GLY A 203 9.37 -37.25 5.63
C GLY A 203 9.58 -38.44 4.68
N ARG A 204 9.83 -38.19 3.38
CA ARG A 204 10.06 -39.22 2.35
C ARG A 204 11.53 -39.47 2.00
N ASP A 205 12.38 -38.46 2.14
CA ASP A 205 13.81 -38.50 1.80
C ASP A 205 14.67 -39.21 2.86
N PHE A 206 14.04 -39.74 3.91
CA PHE A 206 14.64 -40.57 4.95
C PHE A 206 13.79 -41.83 5.14
#